data_AF-A0A9Q0W5R4-F1
#
_entry.id   AF-A0A9Q0W5R4-F1
#
_cell.length_a   1.000
_cell.length_b   1.000
_cell.length_c   1.000
_cell.angle_alpha   90.00
_cell.angle_beta   90.00
_cell.angle_gamma   90.00
#
_symmetry.space_group_name_H-M   'P 1'
#
loop_
_entity.id
_entity.type
_entity.pdbx_description
1 polymer ?
#
loop_
_entity_poly.entity_id
_entity_poly.type
_entity_poly.pdbx_seq_one_letter_code
_entity_poly.pdbx_strand_id
1 'polypeptide(L)'
;MAVDPIQTPPPPQPRSNTYLFSDPLDSHPLWFKPDLFLSPNFDSDSYISELRTFVPFDTLRSELQAHLTSLNHELIDLINRDYTDFVNLSTKLVDVDSAVVRMRAPLLELREKIEGFRGSVDSSLVALKNGLEQRSEAAATREVLELLLDTFHVVSKVEKLIKELPSVPADWSNGDVNLAQKSVVSNGSIENGTNVRETQSMLLERIASEMNRLKFYIAHAQNLPFIQNMEKRIQSASLLLDASLGHCFVGGLEHRDESVIYNCLRAYAAIDNTSSAEEIFRTTVVAPLVQRIIPHGSSGVAAGVIWRWT
;
A
#
# COMPACT_ATOMS: atom_id res chain seq x y z
N MET A 1 -66.61 -26.57 19.79
CA MET A 1 -66.15 -27.75 20.54
C MET A 1 -64.69 -27.51 20.86
N ALA A 2 -64.38 -27.47 22.15
CA ALA A 2 -63.13 -26.98 22.70
C ALA A 2 -61.96 -27.90 22.34
N VAL A 3 -60.81 -27.28 22.09
CA VAL A 3 -59.53 -27.93 21.78
C VAL A 3 -58.91 -28.36 23.11
N ASP A 4 -58.75 -29.67 23.32
CA ASP A 4 -58.06 -30.24 24.47
C ASP A 4 -56.57 -29.85 24.45
N PRO A 5 -55.99 -29.35 25.56
CA PRO A 5 -54.57 -29.09 25.64
C PRO A 5 -53.79 -30.38 25.89
N ILE A 6 -52.78 -30.60 25.05
CA ILE A 6 -51.79 -31.68 25.11
C ILE A 6 -51.04 -31.61 26.46
N GLN A 7 -51.23 -32.62 27.31
CA GLN A 7 -50.42 -32.83 28.52
C GLN A 7 -49.00 -33.23 28.12
N THR A 8 -48.03 -32.39 28.47
CA THR A 8 -46.60 -32.71 28.41
C THR A 8 -46.22 -33.62 29.59
N PRO A 9 -45.40 -34.67 29.38
CA PRO A 9 -44.94 -35.50 30.48
C PRO A 9 -43.91 -34.75 31.36
N PRO A 10 -43.87 -35.01 32.68
CA PRO A 10 -42.96 -34.33 33.59
C PRO A 10 -41.49 -34.72 33.30
N PRO A 11 -40.53 -33.82 33.57
CA PRO A 11 -39.11 -34.11 33.38
C PRO A 11 -38.66 -35.26 34.30
N PRO A 12 -37.75 -36.14 33.84
CA PRO A 12 -37.26 -37.24 34.65
C PRO A 12 -36.54 -36.69 35.88
N GLN A 13 -37.01 -37.08 37.06
CA GLN A 13 -36.33 -36.82 38.34
C GLN A 13 -34.91 -37.42 38.29
N PRO A 14 -33.91 -36.78 38.92
CA PRO A 14 -32.57 -37.35 39.00
C PRO A 14 -32.66 -38.66 39.79
N ARG A 15 -32.57 -39.79 39.07
CA ARG A 15 -32.40 -41.10 39.68
C ARG A 15 -31.13 -41.02 40.51
N SER A 16 -31.27 -41.20 41.82
CA SER A 16 -30.16 -41.43 42.73
C SER A 16 -29.30 -42.56 42.16
N ASN A 17 -28.10 -42.20 41.70
CA ASN A 17 -27.10 -43.07 41.04
C ASN A 17 -26.45 -44.09 42.00
N THR A 18 -27.17 -44.54 43.03
CA THR A 18 -26.63 -45.45 44.05
C THR A 18 -27.07 -46.91 43.89
N TYR A 19 -27.76 -47.23 42.79
CA TYR A 19 -28.15 -48.61 42.44
C TYR A 19 -27.70 -49.03 41.03
N LEU A 20 -26.69 -48.35 40.45
CA LEU A 20 -26.20 -48.63 39.10
C LEU A 20 -25.08 -49.69 39.05
N PHE A 21 -24.67 -50.22 40.22
CA PHE A 21 -23.68 -51.30 40.36
C PHE A 21 -24.22 -52.48 41.18
N SER A 22 -25.55 -52.67 41.24
CA SER A 22 -26.06 -53.99 41.60
C SER A 22 -26.04 -54.83 40.33
N ASP A 23 -24.96 -55.58 40.20
CA ASP A 23 -24.76 -56.64 39.21
C ASP A 23 -26.00 -57.57 39.22
N PRO A 24 -26.65 -57.84 38.08
CA PRO A 24 -27.86 -58.67 38.03
C PRO A 24 -27.57 -60.18 38.16
N LEU A 25 -26.46 -60.57 38.80
CA LEU A 25 -26.06 -61.97 38.94
C LEU A 25 -26.56 -62.64 40.22
N ASP A 26 -26.97 -61.88 41.24
CA ASP A 26 -27.40 -62.48 42.51
C ASP A 26 -28.93 -62.46 42.67
N SER A 27 -29.60 -63.16 41.76
CA SER A 27 -30.97 -63.67 42.02
C SER A 27 -30.95 -64.99 42.82
N HIS A 28 -29.76 -65.50 43.11
CA HIS A 28 -29.57 -66.73 43.85
C HIS A 28 -29.47 -66.48 45.36
N PRO A 29 -29.90 -67.44 46.18
CA PRO A 29 -29.68 -67.39 47.62
C PRO A 29 -28.19 -67.25 47.96
N LEU A 30 -27.84 -66.52 49.02
CA LEU A 30 -26.45 -66.23 49.45
C LEU A 30 -25.57 -67.48 49.70
N TRP A 31 -26.19 -68.66 49.85
CA TRP A 31 -25.50 -69.94 50.02
C TRP A 31 -25.15 -70.62 48.70
N PHE A 32 -25.80 -70.23 47.59
CA PHE A 32 -25.56 -70.78 46.28
C PHE A 32 -24.49 -69.95 45.56
N LYS A 33 -23.36 -70.57 45.24
CA LYS A 33 -22.21 -69.89 44.64
C LYS A 33 -21.88 -70.51 43.27
N PRO A 34 -22.49 -70.02 42.17
CA PRO A 34 -22.27 -70.53 40.82
C PRO A 34 -20.81 -70.48 40.37
N ASP A 35 -20.05 -69.49 40.84
CA ASP A 35 -18.65 -69.27 40.47
C ASP A 35 -17.74 -70.46 40.80
N LEU A 36 -18.11 -71.25 41.81
CA LEU A 36 -17.37 -72.47 42.18
C LEU A 36 -17.43 -73.53 41.08
N PHE A 37 -18.48 -73.55 40.26
CA PHE A 37 -18.64 -74.49 39.14
C PHE A 37 -17.63 -74.25 38.01
N LEU A 38 -17.06 -73.05 37.93
CA LEU A 38 -16.04 -72.68 36.93
C LEU A 38 -14.62 -73.04 37.40
N SER A 39 -14.45 -73.50 38.65
CA SER A 39 -13.14 -73.78 39.21
C SER A 39 -12.58 -75.13 38.70
N PRO A 40 -11.29 -75.23 38.34
CA PRO A 40 -10.70 -76.44 37.77
C PRO A 40 -10.58 -77.61 38.75
N ASN A 41 -10.71 -77.35 40.06
CA ASN A 41 -10.66 -78.36 41.13
C ASN A 41 -12.04 -78.58 41.76
N PHE A 42 -13.12 -78.23 41.07
CA PHE A 42 -14.47 -78.38 41.59
C PHE A 42 -14.80 -79.85 41.82
N ASP A 43 -15.21 -80.18 43.05
CA ASP A 43 -15.74 -81.49 43.41
C ASP A 43 -17.20 -81.37 43.83
N SER A 44 -18.08 -82.03 43.06
CA SER A 44 -19.53 -81.98 43.29
C SER A 44 -19.93 -82.64 44.60
N ASP A 45 -19.24 -83.71 45.01
CA ASP A 45 -19.61 -84.48 46.19
C ASP A 45 -19.29 -83.73 47.49
N SER A 46 -18.11 -83.09 47.54
CA SER A 46 -17.72 -82.21 48.65
C SER A 46 -18.64 -80.98 48.76
N TYR A 47 -18.98 -80.35 47.62
CA TYR A 47 -19.85 -79.17 47.58
C TYR A 47 -21.28 -79.46 48.07
N ILE A 48 -21.88 -80.58 47.62
CA ILE A 48 -23.22 -80.97 48.07
C ILE A 48 -23.21 -81.38 49.55
N SER A 49 -22.15 -82.05 50.01
CA SER A 49 -22.03 -82.48 51.41
C SER A 49 -21.93 -81.30 52.37
N GLU A 50 -21.20 -80.25 52.01
CA GLU A 50 -21.07 -79.01 52.79
C GLU A 50 -22.37 -78.18 52.80
N LEU A 51 -23.13 -78.15 51.69
CA LEU A 51 -24.39 -77.43 51.65
C LEU A 51 -25.55 -78.17 52.33
N ARG A 52 -25.50 -79.51 52.36
CA ARG A 52 -26.53 -80.36 52.99
C ARG A 52 -26.59 -80.20 54.51
N THR A 53 -25.53 -79.69 55.16
CA THR A 53 -25.56 -79.39 56.60
C THR A 53 -26.39 -78.15 56.93
N PHE A 54 -26.70 -77.30 55.94
CA PHE A 54 -27.39 -76.02 56.15
C PHE A 54 -28.65 -75.84 55.28
N VAL A 55 -28.85 -76.65 54.23
CA VAL A 55 -29.94 -76.50 53.25
C VAL A 55 -30.61 -77.85 52.92
N PRO A 56 -31.96 -77.94 52.88
CA PRO A 56 -32.67 -79.14 52.42
C PRO A 56 -32.29 -79.56 50.99
N PHE A 57 -32.28 -80.87 50.74
CA PHE A 57 -31.85 -81.40 49.44
C PHE A 57 -32.78 -80.98 48.28
N ASP A 58 -34.09 -80.92 48.51
CA ASP A 58 -35.05 -80.53 47.48
C ASP A 58 -34.87 -79.08 47.03
N THR A 59 -34.55 -78.17 47.96
CA THR A 59 -34.27 -76.75 47.65
C THR A 59 -32.96 -76.58 46.90
N LEU A 60 -31.94 -77.39 47.22
CA LEU A 60 -30.67 -77.40 46.49
C LEU A 60 -30.86 -77.92 45.06
N ARG A 61 -31.65 -78.98 44.89
CA ARG A 61 -31.98 -79.54 43.58
C ARG A 61 -32.78 -78.56 42.72
N SER A 62 -33.78 -77.88 43.29
CA SER A 62 -34.57 -76.91 42.54
C SER A 62 -33.75 -75.71 42.08
N GLU A 63 -32.84 -75.19 42.93
CA GLU A 63 -31.94 -74.09 42.56
C GLU A 63 -30.93 -74.50 41.49
N LEU A 64 -30.32 -75.69 41.60
CA LEU A 64 -29.42 -76.20 40.55
C LEU A 64 -30.14 -76.36 39.20
N GLN A 65 -31.37 -76.86 39.23
CA GLN A 65 -32.17 -77.03 38.02
C GLN A 65 -32.59 -75.68 37.43
N ALA A 66 -32.97 -74.71 38.28
CA ALA A 66 -33.29 -73.35 37.87
C ALA A 66 -32.07 -72.67 37.23
N HIS A 67 -30.90 -72.77 37.86
CA HIS A 67 -29.64 -72.26 37.32
C HIS A 67 -29.28 -72.89 35.98
N LEU A 68 -29.41 -74.22 35.83
CA LEU A 68 -29.17 -74.91 34.57
C LEU A 68 -30.14 -74.44 33.47
N THR A 69 -31.42 -74.27 33.78
CA THR A 69 -32.40 -73.76 32.80
C THR A 69 -32.13 -72.31 32.42
N SER A 70 -31.70 -71.48 33.37
CA SER A 70 -31.31 -70.08 33.13
C SER A 70 -30.11 -70.01 32.20
N LEU A 71 -29.06 -70.77 32.49
CA LEU A 71 -27.82 -70.81 31.69
C LEU A 71 -28.08 -71.35 30.27
N ASN A 72 -29.00 -72.30 30.12
CA ASN A 72 -29.41 -72.79 28.80
C ASN A 72 -30.16 -71.71 28.00
N HIS A 73 -31.08 -70.98 28.64
CA HIS A 73 -31.75 -69.84 28.01
C HIS A 73 -30.74 -68.76 27.61
N GLU A 74 -29.81 -68.41 28.51
CA GLU A 74 -28.77 -67.42 28.24
C GLU A 74 -27.86 -67.84 27.08
N LEU A 75 -27.49 -69.12 27.00
CA LEU A 75 -26.74 -69.66 25.87
C LEU A 75 -27.51 -69.53 24.56
N ILE A 76 -28.79 -69.91 24.55
CA ILE A 76 -29.64 -69.80 23.35
C ILE A 76 -29.80 -68.33 22.95
N ASP A 77 -30.02 -67.44 23.91
CA ASP A 77 -30.14 -66.00 23.66
C ASP A 77 -28.83 -65.41 23.13
N LEU A 78 -27.69 -65.82 23.68
CA LEU A 78 -26.36 -65.43 23.20
C LEU A 78 -26.14 -65.89 21.76
N ILE A 79 -26.44 -67.15 21.46
CA ILE A 79 -26.32 -67.71 20.11
C ILE A 79 -27.24 -66.97 19.14
N ASN A 80 -28.49 -66.73 19.53
CA ASN A 80 -29.48 -66.04 18.68
C ASN A 80 -29.09 -64.58 18.44
N ARG A 81 -28.58 -63.89 19.47
CA ARG A 81 -28.08 -62.52 19.36
C ARG A 81 -26.89 -62.46 18.42
N ASP A 82 -25.88 -63.29 18.66
CA ASP A 82 -24.66 -63.29 17.87
C ASP A 82 -24.93 -63.75 16.42
N TYR A 83 -25.89 -64.66 16.20
CA TYR A 83 -26.37 -65.03 14.87
C TYR A 83 -27.02 -63.83 14.16
N THR A 84 -27.89 -63.09 14.86
CA THR A 84 -28.56 -61.90 14.32
C THR A 84 -27.53 -60.82 13.95
N ASP A 85 -26.53 -60.60 14.80
CA ASP A 85 -25.45 -59.65 14.55
C ASP A 85 -24.58 -60.07 13.37
N PHE A 86 -24.24 -61.35 13.25
CA PHE A 86 -23.48 -61.88 12.12
C PHE A 86 -24.22 -61.75 10.79
N VAL A 87 -25.53 -62.07 10.77
CA VAL A 87 -26.36 -61.90 9.57
C VAL A 87 -26.50 -60.42 9.20
N ASN A 88 -26.73 -59.54 10.18
CA ASN A 88 -26.81 -58.10 9.94
C ASN A 88 -25.49 -57.49 9.45
N LEU A 89 -24.36 -57.97 9.97
CA LEU A 89 -23.04 -57.49 9.56
C LEU A 89 -22.71 -57.98 8.15
N SER A 90 -22.95 -59.26 7.86
CA SER A 90 -22.69 -59.85 6.53
C SER A 90 -23.54 -59.20 5.44
N THR A 91 -24.82 -58.93 5.71
CA THR A 91 -25.70 -58.22 4.75
C THR A 91 -25.25 -56.77 4.52
N LYS A 92 -24.91 -56.03 5.57
CA LYS A 92 -24.40 -54.65 5.43
C LYS A 92 -23.07 -54.57 4.70
N LEU A 93 -22.14 -55.49 4.96
CA LEU A 93 -20.82 -55.53 4.32
C LEU A 93 -20.93 -55.71 2.80
N VAL A 94 -21.87 -56.53 2.32
CA VAL A 94 -22.11 -56.74 0.89
C VAL A 94 -22.54 -55.45 0.19
N ASP A 95 -23.29 -54.58 0.87
CA ASP A 95 -23.75 -53.30 0.29
C ASP A 95 -22.67 -52.21 0.29
N VAL A 96 -21.62 -52.34 1.11
CA VAL A 96 -20.53 -51.36 1.18
C VAL A 96 -19.79 -51.28 -0.15
N ASP A 97 -19.49 -52.42 -0.78
CA ASP A 97 -18.80 -52.44 -2.08
C ASP A 97 -19.62 -51.71 -3.16
N SER A 98 -20.94 -51.92 -3.17
CA SER A 98 -21.87 -51.22 -4.05
C SER A 98 -21.87 -49.70 -3.79
N ALA A 99 -21.87 -49.29 -2.52
CA ALA A 99 -21.79 -47.87 -2.14
C ALA A 99 -20.46 -47.23 -2.56
N VAL A 100 -19.34 -47.94 -2.39
CA VAL A 100 -18.00 -47.49 -2.80
C VAL A 100 -17.95 -47.29 -4.33
N VAL A 101 -18.48 -48.24 -5.10
CA VAL A 101 -18.54 -48.14 -6.56
C VAL A 101 -19.38 -46.93 -6.98
N ARG A 102 -20.53 -46.69 -6.34
CA ARG A 102 -21.38 -45.51 -6.63
C ARG A 102 -20.72 -44.19 -6.29
N MET A 103 -19.92 -44.12 -5.23
CA MET A 103 -19.22 -42.88 -4.81
C MET A 103 -17.98 -42.56 -5.64
N ARG A 104 -17.37 -43.54 -6.30
CA ARG A 104 -16.11 -43.35 -7.03
C ARG A 104 -16.23 -42.33 -8.16
N ALA A 105 -17.28 -42.39 -8.96
CA ALA A 105 -17.49 -41.49 -10.08
C ALA A 105 -17.77 -40.03 -9.64
N PRO A 106 -18.72 -39.75 -8.73
CA PRO A 106 -18.95 -38.39 -8.22
C PRO A 106 -17.72 -37.74 -7.57
N LEU A 107 -16.90 -38.53 -6.85
CA LEU A 107 -15.68 -38.01 -6.23
C LEU A 107 -14.61 -37.65 -7.26
N LEU A 108 -14.49 -38.44 -8.33
CA LEU A 108 -13.61 -38.10 -9.45
C LEU A 108 -14.08 -36.84 -10.19
N GLU A 109 -15.37 -36.73 -10.47
CA GLU A 109 -15.94 -35.55 -11.11
C GLU A 109 -15.74 -34.29 -10.26
N LEU A 110 -15.94 -34.40 -8.94
CA LEU A 110 -15.68 -33.30 -8.01
C LEU A 110 -14.21 -32.90 -8.02
N ARG A 111 -13.29 -33.87 -8.01
CA ARG A 111 -11.86 -33.60 -8.10
C ARG A 111 -11.50 -32.87 -9.39
N GLU A 112 -12.03 -33.31 -10.53
CA GLU A 112 -11.80 -32.68 -11.82
C GLU A 112 -12.33 -31.24 -11.85
N LYS A 113 -13.54 -30.99 -11.31
CA LYS A 113 -14.10 -29.64 -11.16
C LYS A 113 -13.24 -28.75 -10.27
N ILE A 114 -12.72 -29.28 -9.16
CA ILE A 114 -11.82 -28.53 -8.27
C ILE A 114 -10.50 -28.20 -8.97
N GLU A 115 -9.94 -29.13 -9.72
CA GLU A 115 -8.73 -28.89 -10.51
C GLU A 115 -8.96 -27.83 -11.60
N GLY A 116 -10.10 -27.90 -12.30
CA GLY A 116 -10.51 -26.87 -13.26
C GLY A 116 -10.70 -25.50 -12.63
N PHE A 117 -11.38 -25.43 -11.49
CA PHE A 117 -11.56 -24.18 -10.75
C PHE A 117 -10.22 -23.61 -10.27
N ARG A 118 -9.34 -24.45 -9.72
CA ARG A 118 -7.98 -24.04 -9.32
C ARG A 118 -7.21 -23.48 -10.51
N GLY A 119 -7.24 -24.15 -11.66
CA GLY A 119 -6.62 -23.66 -12.89
C GLY A 119 -7.19 -22.31 -13.36
N SER A 120 -8.50 -22.11 -13.25
CA SER A 120 -9.16 -20.83 -13.57
C SER A 120 -8.74 -19.70 -12.63
N VAL A 121 -8.60 -19.99 -11.33
CA VAL A 121 -8.14 -19.04 -10.31
C VAL A 121 -6.66 -18.69 -10.55
N ASP A 122 -5.81 -19.69 -10.79
CA ASP A 122 -4.40 -19.48 -11.09
C ASP A 122 -4.21 -18.63 -12.36
N SER A 123 -4.98 -18.91 -13.40
CA SER A 123 -4.96 -18.13 -14.65
C SER A 123 -5.38 -16.68 -14.42
N SER A 124 -6.43 -16.48 -13.61
CA SER A 124 -6.93 -15.14 -13.25
C SER A 124 -5.93 -14.38 -12.36
N LEU A 125 -5.25 -15.07 -11.44
CA LEU A 125 -4.20 -14.51 -10.59
C LEU A 125 -3.01 -14.05 -11.44
N VAL A 126 -2.55 -14.88 -12.39
CA VAL A 126 -1.48 -14.51 -13.33
C VAL A 126 -1.89 -13.31 -14.17
N ALA A 127 -3.10 -13.32 -14.75
CA ALA A 127 -3.61 -12.19 -15.52
C ALA A 127 -3.67 -10.89 -14.69
N LEU A 128 -4.12 -10.97 -13.43
CA LEU A 128 -4.16 -9.82 -12.53
C LEU A 128 -2.77 -9.30 -12.18
N LYS A 129 -1.82 -10.18 -11.88
CA LYS A 129 -0.43 -9.79 -11.59
C LYS A 129 0.21 -9.08 -12.78
N ASN A 130 0.09 -9.66 -13.98
CA ASN A 130 0.60 -9.07 -15.21
C ASN A 130 -0.06 -7.71 -15.48
N GLY A 131 -1.38 -7.61 -15.26
CA GLY A 131 -2.11 -6.34 -15.42
C GLY A 131 -1.68 -5.26 -14.41
N LEU A 132 -1.39 -5.64 -13.16
CA LEU A 132 -0.87 -4.71 -12.15
C LEU A 132 0.55 -4.26 -12.47
N GLU A 133 1.41 -5.17 -12.93
CA GLU A 133 2.77 -4.86 -13.37
C GLU A 133 2.74 -3.89 -14.56
N GLN A 134 1.96 -4.20 -15.60
CA GLN A 134 1.78 -3.32 -16.75
C GLN A 134 1.23 -1.94 -16.34
N ARG A 135 0.27 -1.90 -15.40
CA ARG A 135 -0.26 -0.63 -14.89
C ARG A 135 0.80 0.17 -14.12
N SER A 136 1.65 -0.50 -13.36
CA SER A 136 2.74 0.15 -12.63
C SER A 136 3.79 0.75 -13.57
N GLU A 137 4.16 0.02 -14.63
CA GLU A 137 5.08 0.50 -15.67
C GLU A 137 4.46 1.65 -16.47
N ALA A 138 3.18 1.54 -16.84
CA ALA A 138 2.44 2.62 -17.51
C ALA A 138 2.35 3.88 -16.63
N ALA A 139 2.19 3.73 -15.31
CA ALA A 139 2.18 4.85 -14.39
C ALA A 139 3.55 5.52 -14.28
N ALA A 140 4.63 4.74 -14.14
CA ALA A 140 6.00 5.26 -14.07
C ALA A 140 6.40 5.98 -15.37
N THR A 141 6.09 5.39 -16.53
CA THR A 141 6.36 6.02 -17.83
C THR A 141 5.54 7.30 -18.02
N ARG A 142 4.28 7.33 -17.58
CA ARG A 142 3.44 8.52 -17.60
C ARG A 142 4.00 9.64 -16.72
N GLU A 143 4.44 9.33 -15.50
CA GLU A 143 5.03 10.32 -14.59
C GLU A 143 6.27 10.98 -15.22
N VAL A 144 7.13 10.17 -15.84
CA VAL A 144 8.30 10.66 -16.60
C VAL A 144 7.86 11.55 -17.76
N LEU A 145 6.85 11.15 -18.54
CA LEU A 145 6.34 11.95 -19.66
C LEU A 145 5.74 13.28 -19.19
N GLU A 146 4.98 13.29 -18.10
CA GLU A 146 4.43 14.51 -17.51
C GLU A 146 5.54 15.47 -17.09
N LEU A 147 6.59 14.98 -16.44
CA LEU A 147 7.78 15.76 -16.09
C LEU A 147 8.49 16.34 -17.32
N LEU A 148 8.61 15.57 -18.40
CA LEU A 148 9.23 16.00 -19.65
C LEU A 148 8.38 17.07 -20.35
N LEU A 149 7.06 16.90 -20.35
CA LEU A 149 6.12 17.84 -20.93
C LEU A 149 6.12 19.16 -20.16
N ASP A 150 6.12 19.11 -18.83
CA ASP A 150 6.23 20.29 -17.97
C ASP A 150 7.53 21.03 -18.24
N THR A 151 8.66 20.32 -18.31
CA THR A 151 9.96 20.90 -18.67
C THR A 151 9.89 21.62 -20.02
N PHE A 152 9.33 20.98 -21.04
CA PHE A 152 9.16 21.58 -22.37
C PHE A 152 8.28 22.84 -22.34
N HIS A 153 7.17 22.79 -21.60
CA HIS A 153 6.26 23.91 -21.47
C HIS A 153 6.91 25.10 -20.76
N VAL A 154 7.67 24.86 -19.69
CA VAL A 154 8.40 25.92 -18.99
C VAL A 154 9.45 26.54 -19.91
N VAL A 155 10.26 25.74 -20.61
CA VAL A 155 11.26 26.26 -21.56
C VAL A 155 10.60 27.11 -22.64
N SER A 156 9.53 26.60 -23.25
CA SER A 156 8.79 27.32 -24.29
C SER A 156 8.16 28.61 -23.76
N LYS A 157 7.69 28.61 -22.51
CA LYS A 157 7.16 29.80 -21.84
C LYS A 157 8.27 30.83 -21.59
N VAL A 158 9.41 30.40 -21.07
CA VAL A 158 10.59 31.25 -20.86
C VAL A 158 11.03 31.89 -22.17
N GLU A 159 11.18 31.12 -23.24
CA GLU A 159 11.55 31.64 -24.57
C GLU A 159 10.53 32.64 -25.12
N LYS A 160 9.23 32.38 -24.95
CA LYS A 160 8.18 33.33 -25.35
C LYS A 160 8.29 34.62 -24.54
N LEU A 161 8.38 34.53 -23.22
CA LEU A 161 8.52 35.71 -22.36
C LEU A 161 9.79 36.51 -22.68
N ILE A 162 10.89 35.84 -23.04
CA ILE A 162 12.12 36.50 -23.50
C ILE A 162 11.91 37.20 -24.85
N LYS A 163 11.10 36.64 -25.77
CA LYS A 163 10.76 37.31 -27.04
C LYS A 163 9.83 38.51 -26.87
N GLU A 164 8.97 38.48 -25.86
CA GLU A 164 8.06 39.58 -25.50
C GLU A 164 8.79 40.70 -24.72
N LEU A 165 10.05 40.50 -24.32
CA LEU A 165 10.85 41.61 -23.80
C LEU A 165 10.89 42.69 -24.88
N PRO A 166 10.50 43.94 -24.57
CA PRO A 166 10.64 45.04 -25.50
C PRO A 166 12.09 45.04 -25.97
N SER A 167 12.32 44.85 -27.27
CA SER A 167 13.63 45.04 -27.86
C SER A 167 14.12 46.39 -27.38
N VAL A 168 15.28 46.38 -26.69
CA VAL A 168 15.99 47.58 -26.22
C VAL A 168 15.74 48.70 -27.23
N PRO A 169 15.07 49.80 -26.86
CA PRO A 169 14.96 50.93 -27.76
C PRO A 169 16.38 51.29 -28.16
N ALA A 170 16.67 51.22 -29.46
CA ALA A 170 17.94 51.63 -30.04
C ALA A 170 18.23 53.15 -29.86
N ASP A 171 17.45 53.85 -29.05
CA ASP A 171 17.47 55.30 -28.86
C ASP A 171 18.46 55.79 -27.78
N TRP A 172 19.32 54.91 -27.25
CA TRP A 172 20.33 55.30 -26.25
C TRP A 172 21.69 55.68 -26.85
N SER A 173 21.82 55.69 -28.18
CA SER A 173 22.99 56.27 -28.84
C SER A 173 22.62 56.72 -30.25
N ASN A 174 22.29 58.01 -30.41
CA ASN A 174 23.04 58.89 -31.30
C ASN A 174 22.45 60.31 -31.25
N GLY A 175 23.31 61.25 -30.88
CA GLY A 175 23.07 62.66 -31.13
C GLY A 175 23.03 62.93 -32.63
N ASP A 176 22.08 63.78 -32.99
CA ASP A 176 22.25 64.96 -33.87
C ASP A 176 21.36 65.04 -35.12
N VAL A 177 20.67 66.19 -35.16
CA VAL A 177 20.18 67.04 -36.27
C VAL A 177 19.13 66.55 -37.30
N ASN A 178 17.87 67.01 -37.12
CA ASN A 178 17.22 68.13 -37.84
C ASN A 178 15.70 67.96 -38.12
N LEU A 179 14.93 68.83 -37.46
CA LEU A 179 13.75 69.61 -37.90
C LEU A 179 12.77 69.06 -38.96
N ALA A 180 11.54 68.79 -38.51
CA ALA A 180 10.33 69.34 -39.15
C ALA A 180 9.20 69.52 -38.11
N GLN A 181 8.83 70.77 -37.94
CA GLN A 181 7.85 71.36 -37.05
C GLN A 181 6.41 70.87 -37.28
N LYS A 182 5.74 70.35 -36.24
CA LYS A 182 4.34 70.72 -35.95
C LYS A 182 3.99 70.50 -34.48
N SER A 183 3.60 71.60 -33.85
CA SER A 183 3.16 71.73 -32.47
C SER A 183 1.98 70.81 -32.12
N VAL A 184 2.13 70.03 -31.05
CA VAL A 184 1.03 69.73 -30.12
C VAL A 184 1.57 69.93 -28.71
N VAL A 185 0.80 70.68 -27.93
CA VAL A 185 1.10 71.18 -26.59
C VAL A 185 1.43 70.02 -25.64
N SER A 186 2.55 70.17 -24.94
CA SER A 186 3.01 69.32 -23.85
C SER A 186 2.05 69.37 -22.65
N ASN A 187 1.71 68.19 -22.13
CA ASN A 187 1.86 67.85 -20.71
C ASN A 187 1.76 66.32 -20.55
N GLY A 188 2.89 65.69 -20.18
CA GLY A 188 2.99 64.25 -19.86
C GLY A 188 4.05 63.51 -20.67
N SER A 189 5.34 63.61 -20.31
CA SER A 189 6.40 62.83 -20.98
C SER A 189 7.49 62.26 -20.06
N ILE A 190 7.33 62.34 -18.73
CA ILE A 190 8.23 61.66 -17.77
C ILE A 190 7.68 60.29 -17.35
N GLU A 191 6.36 60.06 -17.47
CA GLU A 191 5.70 58.86 -16.96
C GLU A 191 5.75 57.66 -17.92
N ASN A 192 5.92 57.87 -19.23
CA ASN A 192 5.93 56.76 -20.19
C ASN A 192 7.24 55.96 -20.16
N GLY A 193 8.37 56.59 -19.89
CA GLY A 193 9.68 55.90 -19.85
C GLY A 193 9.86 55.03 -18.60
N THR A 194 9.39 55.51 -17.44
CA THR A 194 9.42 54.77 -16.18
C THR A 194 8.48 53.56 -16.21
N ASN A 195 7.28 53.71 -16.78
CA ASN A 195 6.33 52.60 -16.95
C ASN A 195 6.88 51.46 -17.83
N VAL A 196 7.56 51.78 -18.94
CA VAL A 196 8.16 50.76 -19.82
C VAL A 196 9.32 50.02 -19.13
N ARG A 197 10.15 50.72 -18.35
CA ARG A 197 11.26 50.09 -17.61
C ARG A 197 10.76 49.24 -16.45
N GLU A 198 9.72 49.72 -15.76
CA GLU A 198 9.08 48.99 -14.67
C GLU A 198 8.41 47.71 -15.18
N THR A 199 7.64 47.80 -16.27
CA THR A 199 7.02 46.61 -16.91
C THR A 199 8.07 45.61 -17.42
N GLN A 200 9.18 46.08 -17.98
CA GLN A 200 10.32 45.22 -18.34
C GLN A 200 10.94 44.54 -17.11
N SER A 201 11.12 45.27 -16.00
CA SER A 201 11.67 44.72 -14.75
C SER A 201 10.77 43.64 -14.14
N MET A 202 9.45 43.83 -14.18
CA MET A 202 8.46 42.84 -13.74
C MET A 202 8.46 41.59 -14.64
N LEU A 203 8.62 41.77 -15.95
CA LEU A 203 8.71 40.65 -16.89
C LEU A 203 9.98 39.82 -16.64
N LEU A 204 11.12 40.48 -16.40
CA LEU A 204 12.38 39.80 -16.07
C LEU A 204 12.31 39.01 -14.77
N GLU A 205 11.67 39.56 -13.74
CA GLU A 205 11.42 38.85 -12.48
C GLU A 205 10.53 37.61 -12.68
N ARG A 206 9.50 37.73 -13.53
CA ARG A 206 8.65 36.60 -13.90
C ARG A 206 9.44 35.53 -14.67
N ILE A 207 10.30 35.93 -15.60
CA ILE A 207 11.17 35.01 -16.35
C ILE A 207 12.15 34.32 -15.39
N ALA A 208 12.74 35.05 -14.46
CA ALA A 208 13.63 34.52 -13.41
C ALA A 208 12.94 33.46 -12.53
N SER A 209 11.69 33.72 -12.15
CA SER A 209 10.88 32.76 -11.38
C SER A 209 10.57 31.48 -12.17
N GLU A 210 10.27 31.60 -13.47
CA GLU A 210 10.08 30.43 -14.35
C GLU A 210 11.39 29.68 -14.61
N MET A 211 12.52 30.39 -14.70
CA MET A 211 13.85 29.78 -14.81
C MET A 211 14.22 28.99 -13.55
N ASN A 212 13.86 29.47 -12.36
CA ASN A 212 14.02 28.72 -11.12
C ASN A 212 13.17 27.44 -11.11
N ARG A 213 11.92 27.54 -11.55
CA ARG A 213 11.03 26.37 -11.71
C ARG A 213 11.60 25.36 -12.72
N LEU A 214 12.18 25.83 -13.80
CA LEU A 214 12.86 25.00 -14.79
C LEU A 214 14.08 24.27 -14.20
N LYS A 215 14.89 24.96 -13.38
CA LYS A 215 16.01 24.36 -12.64
C LYS A 215 15.55 23.21 -11.75
N PHE A 216 14.40 23.35 -11.09
CA PHE A 216 13.77 22.28 -10.30
C PHE A 216 13.41 21.06 -11.16
N TYR A 217 12.72 21.26 -12.29
CA TYR A 217 12.32 20.14 -13.16
C TYR A 217 13.52 19.41 -13.78
N ILE A 218 14.56 20.14 -14.18
CA ILE A 218 15.80 19.54 -14.71
C ILE A 218 16.52 18.72 -13.64
N ALA A 219 16.53 19.20 -12.39
CA ALA A 219 17.14 18.47 -11.27
C ALA A 219 16.41 17.15 -10.96
N HIS A 220 15.10 17.06 -11.24
CA HIS A 220 14.31 15.84 -11.05
C HIS A 220 14.42 14.87 -12.22
N ALA A 221 14.67 15.37 -13.43
CA ALA A 221 14.66 14.58 -14.66
C ALA A 221 16.06 14.09 -15.11
N GLN A 222 17.08 14.19 -14.23
CA GLN A 222 18.49 13.94 -14.54
C GLN A 222 18.73 12.66 -15.37
N ASN A 223 19.65 12.76 -16.34
CA ASN A 223 20.13 11.67 -17.20
C ASN A 223 19.22 11.25 -18.38
N LEU A 224 18.22 12.04 -18.75
CA LEU A 224 17.41 11.79 -19.95
C LEU A 224 17.95 12.50 -21.21
N PRO A 225 18.01 11.83 -22.37
CA PRO A 225 18.52 12.43 -23.62
C PRO A 225 17.68 13.63 -24.09
N PHE A 226 16.41 13.68 -23.70
CA PHE A 226 15.53 14.83 -23.95
C PHE A 226 16.08 16.13 -23.32
N ILE A 227 16.64 16.06 -22.11
CA ILE A 227 17.19 17.22 -21.41
C ILE A 227 18.45 17.71 -22.10
N GLN A 228 19.30 16.79 -22.57
CA GLN A 228 20.51 17.16 -23.33
C GLN A 228 20.17 17.93 -24.61
N ASN A 229 19.08 17.56 -25.29
CA ASN A 229 18.60 18.33 -26.43
C ASN A 229 18.10 19.72 -26.01
N MET A 230 17.42 19.81 -24.86
CA MET A 230 16.91 21.06 -24.33
C MET A 230 17.99 21.97 -23.73
N GLU A 231 19.13 21.41 -23.32
CA GLU A 231 20.19 22.08 -22.60
C GLU A 231 20.69 23.33 -23.34
N LYS A 232 20.90 23.23 -24.67
CA LYS A 232 21.31 24.38 -25.49
C LYS A 232 20.30 25.52 -25.47
N ARG A 233 19.00 25.19 -25.46
CA ARG A 233 17.91 26.19 -25.40
C ARG A 233 17.85 26.84 -24.04
N ILE A 234 18.02 26.06 -22.97
CA ILE A 234 18.04 26.52 -21.58
C ILE A 234 19.25 27.45 -21.35
N GLN A 235 20.44 27.05 -21.81
CA GLN A 235 21.66 27.87 -21.73
C GLN A 235 21.50 29.19 -22.48
N SER A 236 20.95 29.15 -23.70
CA SER A 236 20.66 30.36 -24.49
C SER A 236 19.69 31.30 -23.76
N ALA A 237 18.60 30.76 -23.20
CA ALA A 237 17.65 31.53 -22.42
C ALA A 237 18.25 32.12 -21.13
N SER A 238 19.12 31.38 -20.43
CA SER A 238 19.85 31.86 -19.26
C SER A 238 20.76 33.04 -19.62
N LEU A 239 21.56 32.91 -20.69
CA LEU A 239 22.45 33.98 -21.14
C LEU A 239 21.69 35.25 -21.53
N LEU A 240 20.55 35.11 -22.21
CA LEU A 240 19.69 36.25 -22.56
C LEU A 240 19.05 36.90 -21.33
N LEU A 241 18.64 36.09 -20.36
CA LEU A 241 18.10 36.59 -19.09
C LEU A 241 19.18 37.34 -18.30
N ASP A 242 20.38 36.79 -18.17
CA ASP A 242 21.49 37.42 -17.46
C ASP A 242 21.88 38.76 -18.11
N ALA A 243 21.97 38.80 -19.45
CA ALA A 243 22.29 40.02 -20.19
C ALA A 243 21.20 41.10 -20.05
N SER A 244 19.93 40.71 -20.20
CA SER A 244 18.79 41.65 -20.11
C SER A 244 18.57 42.13 -18.68
N LEU A 245 18.76 41.27 -17.69
CA LEU A 245 18.69 41.61 -16.27
C LEU A 245 19.83 42.56 -15.87
N GLY A 246 21.05 42.32 -16.37
CA GLY A 246 22.18 43.23 -16.17
C GLY A 246 21.94 44.62 -16.73
N HIS A 247 21.44 44.72 -17.98
CA HIS A 247 21.10 46.00 -18.59
C HIS A 247 19.96 46.73 -17.84
N CYS A 248 18.92 45.99 -17.42
CA CYS A 248 17.81 46.55 -16.65
C CYS A 248 18.28 47.09 -15.29
N PHE A 249 19.19 46.36 -14.62
CA PHE A 249 19.73 46.75 -13.32
C PHE A 249 20.64 47.98 -13.41
N VAL A 250 21.53 48.07 -14.41
CA VAL A 250 22.33 49.28 -14.67
C VAL A 250 21.41 50.48 -14.94
N GLY A 251 20.42 50.32 -15.82
CA GLY A 251 19.45 51.37 -16.10
C GLY A 251 18.66 51.81 -14.87
N GLY A 252 18.25 50.88 -14.00
CA GLY A 252 17.59 51.20 -12.73
C GLY A 252 18.49 51.98 -11.76
N LEU A 253 19.78 51.64 -11.68
CA LEU A 253 20.76 52.32 -10.83
C LEU A 253 21.09 53.74 -11.32
N GLU A 254 21.19 53.95 -12.64
CA GLU A 254 21.44 55.26 -13.24
C GLU A 254 20.26 56.23 -13.03
N HIS A 255 19.03 55.74 -13.14
CA HIS A 255 17.81 56.54 -13.00
C HIS A 255 17.28 56.63 -11.56
N ARG A 256 17.88 55.84 -10.64
CA ARG A 256 17.45 55.71 -9.23
C ARG A 256 16.00 55.25 -9.09
N ASP A 257 15.57 54.36 -9.97
CA ASP A 257 14.21 53.78 -9.96
C ASP A 257 14.13 52.66 -8.92
N GLU A 258 13.53 52.94 -7.76
CA GLU A 258 13.46 51.98 -6.63
C GLU A 258 12.72 50.69 -7.00
N SER A 259 11.62 50.77 -7.76
CA SER A 259 10.82 49.60 -8.12
C SER A 259 11.55 48.66 -9.10
N VAL A 260 12.26 49.23 -10.07
CA VAL A 260 13.08 48.49 -11.03
C VAL A 260 14.23 47.77 -10.32
N ILE A 261 14.93 48.48 -9.43
CA ILE A 261 16.03 47.90 -8.62
C ILE A 261 15.50 46.73 -7.78
N TYR A 262 14.37 46.91 -7.10
CA TYR A 262 13.78 45.87 -6.26
C TYR A 262 13.38 44.63 -7.08
N ASN A 263 12.73 44.82 -8.23
CA ASN A 263 12.36 43.73 -9.13
C ASN A 263 13.57 43.00 -9.70
N CYS A 264 14.63 43.73 -10.08
CA CYS A 264 15.89 43.13 -10.54
C CYS A 264 16.59 42.33 -9.44
N LEU A 265 16.65 42.84 -8.21
CA LEU A 265 17.24 42.11 -7.08
C LEU A 265 16.45 40.83 -6.75
N ARG A 266 15.12 40.90 -6.82
CA ARG A 266 14.25 39.73 -6.66
C ARG A 266 14.45 38.71 -7.78
N ALA A 267 14.67 39.16 -9.01
CA ALA A 267 15.02 38.30 -10.13
C ALA A 267 16.39 37.62 -9.93
N TYR A 268 17.43 38.36 -9.50
CA TYR A 268 18.75 37.80 -9.18
C TYR A 268 18.70 36.78 -8.04
N ALA A 269 17.89 37.05 -7.00
CA ALA A 269 17.65 36.11 -5.92
C ALA A 269 16.93 34.84 -6.41
N ALA A 270 15.97 34.95 -7.34
CA ALA A 270 15.27 33.79 -7.89
C ALA A 270 16.17 32.88 -8.74
N ILE A 271 17.17 33.43 -9.44
CA ILE A 271 18.12 32.65 -10.27
C ILE A 271 19.30 32.12 -9.42
N ASP A 272 19.41 32.57 -8.16
CA ASP A 272 20.55 32.29 -7.27
C ASP A 272 21.88 32.85 -7.81
N ASN A 273 21.82 34.03 -8.45
CA ASN A 273 22.97 34.74 -9.03
C ASN A 273 23.19 36.11 -8.34
N THR A 274 23.47 36.09 -7.05
CA THR A 274 23.71 37.31 -6.24
C THR A 274 25.06 37.95 -6.52
N SER A 275 26.06 37.16 -6.93
CA SER A 275 27.41 37.65 -7.23
C SER A 275 27.45 38.57 -8.44
N SER A 276 26.72 38.26 -9.51
CA SER A 276 26.63 39.16 -10.68
C SER A 276 25.95 40.49 -10.32
N ALA A 277 24.93 40.48 -9.46
CA ALA A 277 24.27 41.70 -9.00
C ALA A 277 25.22 42.60 -8.20
N GLU A 278 26.01 42.01 -7.29
CA GLU A 278 27.01 42.72 -6.50
C GLU A 278 28.10 43.34 -7.38
N GLU A 279 28.59 42.60 -8.38
CA GLU A 279 29.59 43.09 -9.33
C GLU A 279 29.10 44.28 -10.16
N ILE A 280 27.85 44.22 -10.65
CA ILE A 280 27.25 45.34 -11.38
C ILE A 280 27.09 46.55 -10.46
N PHE A 281 26.60 46.36 -9.23
CA PHE A 281 26.48 47.45 -8.26
C PHE A 281 27.84 48.09 -7.92
N ARG A 282 28.86 47.27 -7.71
CA ARG A 282 30.24 47.71 -7.45
C ARG A 282 30.78 48.55 -8.60
N THR A 283 30.53 48.14 -9.84
CA THR A 283 31.06 48.80 -11.03
C THR A 283 30.30 50.08 -11.36
N THR A 284 28.97 50.07 -11.27
CA THR A 284 28.11 51.20 -11.68
C THR A 284 28.00 52.29 -10.61
N VAL A 285 27.97 51.93 -9.32
CA VAL A 285 27.74 52.89 -8.23
C VAL A 285 29.01 53.13 -7.42
N VAL A 286 29.65 52.06 -6.94
CA VAL A 286 30.77 52.18 -5.98
C VAL A 286 32.04 52.74 -6.65
N ALA A 287 32.43 52.23 -7.81
CA ALA A 287 33.63 52.68 -8.53
C ALA A 287 33.63 54.20 -8.84
N PRO A 288 32.57 54.82 -9.41
CA PRO A 288 32.55 56.26 -9.66
C PRO A 288 32.47 57.10 -8.37
N LEU A 289 31.80 56.61 -7.32
CA LEU A 289 31.77 57.28 -6.01
C LEU A 289 33.15 57.30 -5.35
N VAL A 290 33.88 56.19 -5.41
CA VAL A 290 35.26 56.09 -4.89
C VAL A 290 36.22 56.98 -5.68
N GLN A 291 36.11 57.01 -7.01
CA GLN A 291 36.88 57.92 -7.86
C GLN A 291 36.58 59.40 -7.57
N ARG A 292 35.36 59.74 -7.14
CA ARG A 292 34.98 61.12 -6.77
C ARG A 292 35.48 61.53 -5.38
N ILE A 293 35.59 60.58 -4.45
CA ILE A 293 36.06 60.81 -3.07
C ILE A 293 37.59 60.77 -2.99
N ILE A 294 38.25 60.05 -3.91
CA ILE A 294 39.71 60.02 -4.08
C ILE A 294 40.04 60.64 -5.44
N PRO A 295 40.04 61.98 -5.60
CA PRO A 295 40.63 62.60 -6.78
C PRO A 295 42.11 62.22 -6.80
N HIS A 296 42.64 61.81 -7.95
CA HIS A 296 44.05 61.47 -8.13
C HIS A 296 44.99 62.58 -7.61
N GLY A 297 45.36 62.48 -6.34
CA GLY A 297 46.46 63.20 -5.71
C GLY A 297 47.67 62.28 -5.71
N SER A 298 48.60 62.59 -6.61
CA SER A 298 49.94 62.01 -6.74
C SER A 298 50.05 60.67 -7.47
N SER A 299 50.54 60.79 -8.70
CA SER A 299 51.41 59.81 -9.36
C SER A 299 52.39 59.16 -8.37
N GLY A 300 52.55 57.83 -8.47
CA GLY A 300 53.61 57.11 -7.78
C GLY A 300 53.26 55.66 -7.46
N VAL A 301 53.33 54.80 -8.48
CA VAL A 301 53.81 53.40 -8.38
C VAL A 301 53.27 52.55 -7.22
N ALA A 302 52.36 51.61 -7.53
CA ALA A 302 52.53 50.17 -7.28
C ALA A 302 51.19 49.43 -7.13
N ALA A 303 51.16 48.28 -7.80
CA ALA A 303 50.46 47.06 -7.44
C ALA A 303 48.92 47.08 -7.41
N GLY A 304 48.36 46.18 -8.23
CA GLY A 304 46.95 45.82 -8.20
C GLY A 304 46.51 45.43 -6.79
N VAL A 305 45.39 46.01 -6.37
CA VAL A 305 44.65 45.54 -5.21
C VAL A 305 43.26 45.21 -5.72
N ILE A 306 43.07 43.91 -5.93
CA ILE A 306 41.78 43.26 -6.04
C ILE A 306 41.10 43.47 -4.68
N TRP A 307 40.16 44.42 -4.61
CA TRP A 307 39.36 44.64 -3.40
C TRP A 307 38.32 43.52 -3.28
N ARG A 308 38.75 42.41 -2.69
CA ARG A 308 37.87 41.33 -2.23
C ARG A 308 37.57 41.61 -0.75
N TRP A 309 36.37 42.08 -0.46
CA TRP A 309 35.88 42.11 0.93
C TRP A 309 35.23 40.76 1.23
N THR A 310 35.69 40.16 2.33
CA THR A 310 35.19 38.92 2.94
C THR A 310 33.78 39.08 3.49
#